data_AF-A0A8H7XXB6-F1
#
_entry.id   AF-A0A8H7XXB6-F1
#
_cell.length_a   1.000
_cell.length_b   1.000
_cell.length_c   1.000
_cell.angle_alpha   90.00
_cell.angle_beta   90.00
_cell.angle_gamma   90.00
#
_symmetry.space_group_name_H-M   'P 1'
#
loop_
_entity.id
_entity.type
_entity.pdbx_description
1 polymer ?
#
loop_
_entity_poly.entity_id
_entity_poly.type
_entity_poly.pdbx_seq_one_letter_code
_entity_poly.pdbx_strand_id
1 'polypeptide(L)'
;MSIPDITFPAKVENYTIGGELNSSVLQNCMMGIYTMVYGVTMYVCTSRLASRKGPGSWTVLTAISALYWINFLNFIVDWYLLYLSFIRSASTKASIFSSMLDIPKALDVLTSMIEPFLIGISDGLLIWRCYHVWGKSRRIIAVPLLFFFTECAMGIAVIVINTTVQAGINHGSTGLLLNNMNSAVFFISLGTTSMATLLIGYRIYPVVNNTSRSRTRYKQIITIIVESSALYSLCLLFEALSTEISALGDIDSPLGEVNFYSDSIFYVLSGLAPTAMVLRLALVNASSTIDDSTMAHVSDMDFGEAQQGRAANGSGDTPNQERKSSARVEGGENDHVLVTEKILGQRRGED
;
A
#
# COMPACT_ATOMS: atom_id res chain seq x y z
N MET A 1 16.52 45.75 10.67
CA MET A 1 15.28 46.34 10.15
C MET A 1 14.15 45.57 10.81
N SER A 2 13.59 46.13 11.88
CA SER A 2 12.50 45.52 12.65
C SER A 2 11.26 45.45 11.78
N ILE A 3 10.84 44.22 11.48
CA ILE A 3 9.55 43.93 10.84
C ILE A 3 8.49 44.53 11.78
N PRO A 4 7.52 45.32 11.28
CA PRO A 4 6.47 45.84 12.14
C PRO A 4 5.76 44.66 12.81
N ASP A 5 5.62 44.72 14.14
CA ASP A 5 4.85 43.73 14.91
C ASP A 5 3.42 43.75 14.39
N ILE A 6 3.10 42.81 13.50
CA ILE A 6 1.73 42.54 13.08
C ILE A 6 1.08 41.89 14.31
N THR A 7 0.42 42.70 15.13
CA THR A 7 -0.34 42.20 16.28
C THR A 7 -1.56 41.45 15.77
N PHE A 8 -1.53 40.13 15.86
CA PHE A 8 -2.67 39.28 15.56
C PHE A 8 -3.71 39.35 16.68
N PRO A 9 -5.00 39.07 16.40
CA PRO A 9 -6.00 38.97 17.45
C PRO A 9 -5.61 37.86 18.43
N ALA A 10 -5.55 38.16 19.73
CA ALA A 10 -5.20 37.19 20.77
C ALA A 10 -6.07 35.92 20.74
N LYS A 11 -7.28 36.00 20.18
CA LYS A 11 -8.16 34.85 19.95
C LYS A 11 -7.55 33.86 18.94
N VAL A 12 -7.05 34.36 17.81
CA VAL A 12 -6.38 33.56 16.75
C VAL A 12 -5.11 32.92 17.29
N GLU A 13 -4.31 33.65 18.06
CA GLU A 13 -3.08 33.10 18.65
C GLU A 13 -3.36 31.92 19.59
N ASN A 14 -4.32 32.09 20.52
CA ASN A 14 -4.70 31.01 21.44
C ASN A 14 -5.30 29.82 20.70
N TYR A 15 -6.06 30.09 19.65
CA TYR A 15 -6.72 29.10 18.82
C TYR A 15 -5.72 28.22 18.08
N THR A 16 -4.77 28.82 17.34
CA THR A 16 -3.74 28.08 16.60
C THR A 16 -2.83 27.28 17.54
N ILE A 17 -2.38 27.87 18.64
CA ILE A 17 -1.52 27.17 19.61
C ILE A 17 -2.26 25.97 20.23
N GLY A 18 -3.55 26.14 20.56
CA GLY A 18 -4.37 25.06 21.12
C GLY A 18 -4.63 23.93 20.13
N GLY A 19 -4.94 24.28 18.87
CA GLY A 19 -5.15 23.34 17.78
C GLY A 19 -3.91 22.48 17.52
N GLU A 20 -2.75 23.11 17.32
CA GLU A 20 -1.46 22.44 17.07
C GLU A 20 -1.03 21.52 18.21
N LEU A 21 -1.23 21.96 19.46
CA LEU A 21 -0.88 21.14 20.62
C LEU A 21 -1.77 19.88 20.68
N ASN A 22 -3.08 20.04 20.48
CA ASN A 22 -4.00 18.91 20.59
C ASN A 22 -3.91 17.96 19.39
N SER A 23 -3.71 18.48 18.18
CA SER A 23 -3.46 17.67 16.98
C SER A 23 -2.16 16.86 17.11
N SER A 24 -1.08 17.47 17.63
CA SER A 24 0.18 16.76 17.89
C SER A 24 0.01 15.62 18.92
N VAL A 25 -0.79 15.81 19.97
CA VAL A 25 -1.12 14.74 20.93
C VAL A 25 -1.91 13.60 20.26
N LEU A 26 -2.85 13.93 19.36
CA LEU A 26 -3.56 12.93 18.57
C LEU A 26 -2.61 12.16 17.66
N GLN A 27 -1.74 12.86 16.93
CA GLN A 27 -0.74 12.28 16.04
C GLN A 27 0.21 11.33 16.79
N ASN A 28 0.66 11.71 17.99
CA ASN A 28 1.44 10.86 18.90
C ASN A 28 0.72 9.52 19.18
N CYS A 29 -0.55 9.59 19.57
CA CYS A 29 -1.35 8.39 19.88
C CYS A 29 -1.50 7.49 18.64
N MET A 30 -1.83 8.08 17.49
CA MET A 30 -2.00 7.35 16.24
C MET A 30 -0.69 6.73 15.75
N MET A 31 0.42 7.44 15.90
CA MET A 31 1.74 6.93 15.55
C MET A 31 2.13 5.73 16.41
N GLY A 32 1.81 5.75 17.71
CA GLY A 32 1.97 4.59 18.58
C GLY A 32 1.20 3.35 18.09
N ILE A 33 -0.06 3.54 17.67
CA ILE A 33 -0.87 2.46 17.06
C ILE A 33 -0.20 1.96 15.77
N TYR A 34 0.29 2.88 14.93
CA TYR A 34 0.93 2.52 13.68
C TYR A 34 2.22 1.72 13.91
N THR A 35 3.06 2.09 14.88
CA THR A 35 4.25 1.32 15.25
C THR A 35 3.89 -0.11 15.68
N MET A 36 2.80 -0.31 16.44
CA MET A 36 2.35 -1.65 16.83
C MET A 36 1.92 -2.47 15.60
N VAL A 37 1.11 -1.89 14.71
CA VAL A 37 0.67 -2.55 13.48
C VAL A 37 1.85 -2.86 12.56
N TYR A 38 2.79 -1.93 12.40
CA TYR A 38 4.00 -2.12 11.62
C TYR A 38 4.86 -3.25 12.20
N GLY A 39 5.08 -3.27 13.52
CA GLY A 39 5.83 -4.33 14.20
C GLY A 39 5.22 -5.72 13.99
N VAL A 40 3.90 -5.84 14.15
CA VAL A 40 3.18 -7.11 13.88
C VAL A 40 3.30 -7.50 12.40
N THR A 41 3.14 -6.53 11.49
CA THR A 41 3.25 -6.78 10.04
C THR A 41 4.65 -7.25 9.66
N MET A 42 5.69 -6.58 10.16
CA MET A 42 7.08 -6.96 9.95
C MET A 42 7.36 -8.35 10.51
N TYR A 43 6.90 -8.66 11.73
CA TYR A 43 7.08 -9.98 12.32
C TYR A 43 6.41 -11.08 11.50
N VAL A 44 5.15 -10.90 11.11
CA VAL A 44 4.40 -11.87 10.30
C VAL A 44 4.97 -12.01 8.89
N CYS A 45 5.42 -10.91 8.27
CA CYS A 45 6.04 -10.93 6.96
C CYS A 45 7.42 -11.59 7.01
N THR A 46 8.32 -11.17 7.89
CA THR A 46 9.69 -11.72 7.96
C THR A 46 9.72 -13.21 8.33
N SER A 47 8.93 -13.64 9.31
CA SER A 47 8.81 -15.05 9.70
C SER A 47 8.33 -15.96 8.55
N ARG A 48 7.63 -15.40 7.55
CA ARG A 48 7.04 -16.15 6.44
C ARG A 48 7.70 -15.92 5.10
N LEU A 49 8.38 -14.78 4.91
CA LEU A 49 9.22 -14.51 3.75
C LEU A 49 10.43 -15.45 3.73
N ALA A 50 10.90 -15.91 4.89
CA ALA A 50 11.88 -17.01 4.99
C ALA A 50 11.42 -18.27 4.22
N SER A 51 10.10 -18.51 4.12
CA SER A 51 9.51 -19.66 3.43
C SER A 51 9.06 -19.39 1.99
N ARG A 52 8.93 -18.12 1.56
CA ARG A 52 8.50 -17.76 0.18
C ARG A 52 9.54 -16.86 -0.50
N LYS A 53 10.45 -17.47 -1.28
CA LYS A 53 11.48 -16.82 -2.11
C LYS A 53 10.91 -16.14 -3.38
N GLY A 54 9.87 -15.33 -3.25
CA GLY A 54 9.30 -14.58 -4.38
C GLY A 54 9.79 -13.13 -4.43
N PRO A 55 10.26 -12.60 -5.59
CA PRO A 55 10.76 -11.22 -5.70
C PRO A 55 9.71 -10.16 -5.34
N GLY A 56 8.41 -10.44 -5.54
CA GLY A 56 7.33 -9.50 -5.20
C GLY A 56 7.09 -9.32 -3.70
N SER A 57 7.53 -10.24 -2.84
CA SER A 57 7.34 -10.13 -1.39
C SER A 57 8.25 -9.07 -0.77
N TRP A 58 9.48 -8.93 -1.29
CA TRP A 58 10.43 -7.92 -0.87
C TRP A 58 10.01 -6.51 -1.28
N THR A 59 9.44 -6.35 -2.48
CA THR A 59 8.92 -5.04 -2.93
C THR A 59 7.86 -4.50 -1.97
N VAL A 60 6.93 -5.35 -1.53
CA VAL A 60 5.89 -4.95 -0.57
C VAL A 60 6.49 -4.60 0.79
N LEU A 61 7.45 -5.39 1.27
CA LEU A 61 8.12 -5.15 2.55
C LEU A 61 8.89 -3.82 2.57
N THR A 62 9.59 -3.52 1.47
CA THR A 62 10.32 -2.26 1.31
C THR A 62 9.35 -1.08 1.26
N ALA A 63 8.23 -1.20 0.52
CA ALA A 63 7.24 -0.14 0.42
C ALA A 63 6.58 0.17 1.78
N ILE A 64 6.13 -0.84 2.54
CA ILE A 64 5.54 -0.60 3.88
C ILE A 64 6.56 -0.02 4.87
N SER A 65 7.83 -0.43 4.77
CA SER A 65 8.88 0.12 5.61
C SER A 65 9.19 1.58 5.24
N ALA A 66 9.20 1.91 3.95
CA ALA A 66 9.36 3.29 3.49
C ALA A 66 8.20 4.18 3.98
N LEU A 67 6.94 3.71 3.86
CA LEU A 67 5.77 4.43 4.38
C LEU A 67 5.87 4.69 5.89
N TYR A 68 6.33 3.71 6.66
CA TYR A 68 6.54 3.86 8.11
C TYR A 68 7.62 4.89 8.42
N TRP A 69 8.78 4.82 7.76
CA TRP A 69 9.88 5.75 8.00
C TRP A 69 9.55 7.18 7.59
N ILE A 70 8.82 7.38 6.49
CA ILE A 70 8.36 8.71 6.07
C ILE A 70 7.39 9.30 7.09
N ASN A 71 6.43 8.51 7.57
CA ASN A 71 5.52 8.91 8.65
C ASN A 71 6.28 9.26 9.95
N PHE A 72 7.26 8.44 10.31
CA PHE A 72 8.07 8.67 11.50
C PHE A 72 8.95 9.90 11.38
N LEU A 73 9.45 10.18 10.17
CA LEU A 73 10.17 11.43 9.90
C LEU A 73 9.24 12.63 10.05
N ASN A 74 8.01 12.58 9.51
CA ASN A 74 7.01 13.63 9.67
C ASN A 74 6.75 13.92 11.15
N PHE A 75 6.44 12.86 11.90
CA PHE A 75 6.19 12.93 13.33
C PHE A 75 7.36 13.57 14.11
N ILE A 76 8.60 13.21 13.80
CA ILE A 76 9.78 13.81 14.44
C ILE A 76 9.89 15.30 14.11
N VAL A 77 9.64 15.67 12.86
CA VAL A 77 9.72 17.07 12.41
C VAL A 77 8.64 17.90 13.11
N ASP A 78 7.40 17.45 13.13
CA ASP A 78 6.27 18.13 13.79
C ASP A 78 6.55 18.31 15.28
N TRP A 79 7.01 17.24 15.96
CA TRP A 79 7.40 17.30 17.36
C TRP A 79 8.55 18.29 17.60
N TYR A 80 9.54 18.33 16.72
CA TYR A 80 10.68 19.23 16.83
C TYR A 80 10.29 20.70 16.60
N LEU A 81 9.39 20.97 15.64
CA LEU A 81 8.85 22.32 15.39
C LEU A 81 8.02 22.82 16.57
N LEU A 82 7.19 21.95 17.16
CA LEU A 82 6.45 22.25 18.38
C LEU A 82 7.43 22.58 19.52
N TYR A 83 8.43 21.73 19.75
CA TYR A 83 9.46 21.95 20.77
C TYR A 83 10.19 23.29 20.58
N LEU A 84 10.63 23.61 19.36
CA LEU A 84 11.29 24.89 19.05
C LEU A 84 10.37 26.08 19.33
N SER A 85 9.10 25.98 18.95
CA SER A 85 8.11 27.04 19.14
C SER A 85 7.88 27.37 20.62
N PHE A 86 7.85 26.35 21.49
CA PHE A 86 7.68 26.56 22.93
C PHE A 86 8.95 27.06 23.64
N ILE A 87 10.12 26.55 23.26
CA ILE A 87 11.37 26.83 24.01
C ILE A 87 12.07 28.09 23.55
N ARG A 88 12.09 28.36 22.24
CA ARG A 88 12.71 29.58 21.71
C ARG A 88 11.92 30.83 22.08
N SER A 89 10.63 30.67 22.37
CA SER A 89 9.68 31.78 22.49
C SER A 89 8.90 31.80 23.81
N ALA A 90 9.50 31.25 24.85
CA ALA A 90 8.92 31.05 26.18
C ALA A 90 8.46 32.34 26.91
N SER A 91 8.72 33.54 26.38
CA SER A 91 8.38 34.80 27.04
C SER A 91 6.91 35.21 26.91
N THR A 92 6.26 34.98 25.76
CA THR A 92 4.88 35.46 25.48
C THR A 92 4.14 34.55 24.50
N LYS A 93 2.80 34.49 24.55
CA LYS A 93 1.99 33.75 23.55
C LYS A 93 2.20 34.25 22.12
N ALA A 94 2.29 35.55 21.93
CA ALA A 94 2.61 36.18 20.65
C ALA A 94 3.97 35.73 20.09
N SER A 95 4.98 35.54 20.95
CA SER A 95 6.29 35.04 20.49
C SER A 95 6.20 33.56 20.08
N ILE A 96 5.44 32.73 20.79
CA ILE A 96 5.20 31.33 20.40
C ILE A 96 4.53 31.26 19.03
N PHE A 97 3.46 32.04 18.86
CA PHE A 97 2.75 32.13 17.57
C PHE A 97 3.66 32.59 16.43
N SER A 98 4.47 33.64 16.66
CA SER A 98 5.43 34.11 15.64
C SER A 98 6.47 33.06 15.26
N SER A 99 6.87 32.18 16.19
CA SER A 99 7.82 31.09 15.91
C SER A 99 7.21 29.89 15.22
N MET A 100 5.90 29.65 15.39
CA MET A 100 5.17 28.67 14.58
C MET A 100 5.06 29.12 13.12
N LEU A 101 4.96 30.43 12.88
CA LEU A 101 4.93 31.00 11.54
C LEU A 101 6.33 31.13 10.90
N ASP A 102 7.39 31.33 11.71
CA ASP A 102 8.77 31.45 11.23
C ASP A 102 9.49 30.08 11.20
N ILE A 103 8.98 29.19 10.35
CA ILE A 103 9.54 27.84 10.18
C ILE A 103 10.92 27.95 9.51
N PRO A 104 11.97 27.30 10.04
CA PRO A 104 13.26 27.23 9.36
C PRO A 104 13.10 26.68 7.96
N LYS A 105 13.59 27.40 6.94
CA LYS A 105 13.46 27.04 5.51
C LYS A 105 13.77 25.58 5.21
N ALA A 106 14.83 25.03 5.82
CA ALA A 106 15.22 23.64 5.61
C ALA A 106 14.16 22.63 6.10
N LEU A 107 13.45 22.94 7.18
CA LEU A 107 12.39 22.09 7.71
C LEU A 107 11.11 22.21 6.90
N ASP A 108 10.75 23.42 6.44
CA ASP A 108 9.55 23.59 5.62
C ASP A 108 9.68 22.95 4.22
N VAL A 109 10.87 23.04 3.63
CA VAL A 109 11.16 22.28 2.40
C VAL A 109 11.05 20.79 2.67
N LEU A 110 11.51 20.31 3.83
CA LEU A 110 11.42 18.89 4.19
C LEU A 110 9.97 18.44 4.37
N THR A 111 9.13 19.17 5.10
CA THR A 111 7.70 18.85 5.29
C THR A 111 6.96 18.87 3.95
N SER A 112 7.25 19.84 3.09
CA SER A 112 6.69 19.91 1.73
C SER A 112 7.02 18.70 0.84
N MET A 113 8.10 17.96 1.12
CA MET A 113 8.41 16.72 0.38
C MET A 113 7.63 15.52 0.93
N ILE A 114 7.41 15.47 2.24
CA ILE A 114 6.93 14.27 2.92
C ILE A 114 5.57 13.84 2.39
N GLU A 115 4.62 14.78 2.28
CA GLU A 115 3.26 14.52 1.80
C GLU A 115 3.22 13.86 0.41
N PRO A 116 3.80 14.44 -0.67
CA PRO A 116 3.74 13.83 -1.99
C PRO A 116 4.48 12.49 -2.07
N PHE A 117 5.57 12.30 -1.31
CA PHE A 117 6.23 10.98 -1.24
C PHE A 117 5.35 9.93 -0.54
N LEU A 118 4.62 10.34 0.50
CA LEU A 118 3.76 9.45 1.25
C LEU A 118 2.57 8.97 0.40
N ILE A 119 1.86 9.90 -0.24
CA ILE A 119 0.76 9.59 -1.17
C ILE A 119 1.28 8.74 -2.32
N GLY A 120 2.40 9.15 -2.94
CA GLY A 120 2.96 8.46 -4.08
C GLY A 120 3.35 7.00 -3.79
N ILE A 121 3.92 6.71 -2.61
CA ILE A 121 4.25 5.32 -2.24
C ILE A 121 2.98 4.53 -1.90
N SER A 122 1.99 5.16 -1.26
CA SER A 122 0.70 4.52 -0.93
C SER A 122 -0.06 4.10 -2.20
N ASP A 123 -0.26 5.04 -3.12
CA ASP A 123 -0.96 4.83 -4.38
C ASP A 123 -0.16 3.92 -5.31
N GLY A 124 1.17 4.07 -5.33
CA GLY A 124 2.08 3.17 -6.03
C GLY A 124 1.98 1.72 -5.57
N LEU A 125 1.83 1.47 -4.26
CA LEU A 125 1.62 0.12 -3.72
C LEU A 125 0.27 -0.46 -4.16
N LEU A 126 -0.78 0.36 -4.23
CA LEU A 126 -2.10 -0.05 -4.71
C LEU A 126 -2.07 -0.39 -6.21
N ILE A 127 -1.40 0.41 -7.03
CA ILE A 127 -1.20 0.17 -8.46
C ILE A 127 -0.37 -1.10 -8.68
N TRP A 128 0.70 -1.31 -7.90
CA TRP A 128 1.51 -2.52 -7.96
C TRP A 128 0.66 -3.78 -7.68
N ARG A 129 -0.23 -3.72 -6.69
CA ARG A 129 -1.19 -4.80 -6.38
C ARG A 129 -2.16 -5.02 -7.54
N CYS A 130 -2.73 -3.95 -8.08
CA CYS A 130 -3.60 -4.02 -9.26
C CYS A 130 -2.88 -4.71 -10.43
N TYR A 131 -1.60 -4.39 -10.66
CA TYR A 131 -0.79 -4.99 -11.71
C TYR A 131 -0.58 -6.49 -11.56
N HIS A 132 -0.34 -6.96 -10.33
CA HIS A 132 -0.22 -8.39 -10.06
C HIS A 132 -1.56 -9.12 -10.16
N VAL A 133 -2.67 -8.53 -9.71
CA VAL A 133 -4.03 -9.13 -9.79
C VAL A 133 -4.49 -9.30 -11.23
N TRP A 134 -4.15 -8.37 -12.12
CA TRP A 134 -4.50 -8.41 -13.54
C TRP A 134 -3.53 -9.24 -14.40
N GLY A 135 -2.62 -10.00 -13.78
CA GLY A 135 -1.72 -10.89 -14.51
C GLY A 135 -0.80 -10.15 -15.48
N LYS A 136 -0.31 -8.96 -15.09
CA LYS A 136 0.63 -8.13 -15.89
C LYS A 136 0.06 -7.46 -17.15
N SER A 137 -1.27 -7.39 -17.31
CA SER A 137 -1.91 -6.72 -18.45
C SER A 137 -1.75 -5.19 -18.39
N ARG A 138 -0.87 -4.62 -19.22
CA ARG A 138 -0.53 -3.18 -19.21
C ARG A 138 -1.68 -2.26 -19.63
N ARG A 139 -2.60 -2.70 -20.49
CA ARG A 139 -3.64 -1.85 -21.08
C ARG A 139 -4.64 -1.31 -20.05
N ILE A 140 -4.97 -2.12 -19.06
CA ILE A 140 -6.00 -1.79 -18.06
C ILE A 140 -5.42 -0.87 -16.98
N ILE A 141 -4.13 -0.99 -16.73
CA ILE A 141 -3.41 -0.26 -15.67
C ILE A 141 -2.89 1.09 -16.18
N ALA A 142 -2.92 1.31 -17.50
CA ALA A 142 -2.59 2.60 -18.10
C ALA A 142 -3.41 3.74 -17.48
N VAL A 143 -4.70 3.51 -17.16
CA VAL A 143 -5.57 4.55 -16.60
C VAL A 143 -5.13 4.95 -15.17
N PRO A 144 -5.03 4.05 -14.17
CA PRO A 144 -4.47 4.41 -12.85
C PRO A 144 -3.05 4.99 -12.91
N LEU A 145 -2.20 4.51 -13.84
CA LEU A 145 -0.85 5.04 -14.01
C LEU A 145 -0.85 6.49 -14.50
N LEU A 146 -1.74 6.86 -15.43
CA LEU A 146 -1.84 8.25 -15.91
C LEU A 146 -2.25 9.21 -14.78
N PHE A 147 -3.19 8.78 -13.93
CA PHE A 147 -3.55 9.54 -12.72
C PHE A 147 -2.35 9.69 -11.79
N PHE A 148 -1.63 8.60 -11.52
CA PHE A 148 -0.42 8.61 -10.69
C PHE A 148 0.68 9.53 -11.22
N PHE A 149 0.91 9.56 -12.53
CA PHE A 149 1.89 10.49 -13.13
C PHE A 149 1.44 11.94 -13.00
N THR A 150 0.14 12.19 -13.13
CA THR A 150 -0.44 13.53 -12.95
C THR A 150 -0.29 14.00 -11.51
N GLU A 151 -0.53 13.10 -10.55
CA GLU A 151 -0.33 13.31 -9.12
C GLU A 151 1.14 13.63 -8.80
N CYS A 152 2.09 12.83 -9.29
CA CYS A 152 3.52 13.09 -9.11
C CYS A 152 3.94 14.45 -9.69
N ALA A 153 3.46 14.78 -10.90
CA ALA A 153 3.77 16.05 -11.55
C ALA A 153 3.22 17.23 -10.75
N MET A 154 2.01 17.10 -10.20
CA MET A 154 1.39 18.14 -9.40
C MET A 154 2.05 18.29 -8.03
N GLY A 155 2.42 17.19 -7.37
CA GLY A 155 3.20 17.22 -6.12
C GLY A 155 4.56 17.91 -6.30
N ILE A 156 5.27 17.63 -7.41
CA ILE A 156 6.51 18.35 -7.74
C ILE A 156 6.25 19.85 -7.97
N ALA A 157 5.14 20.20 -8.62
CA ALA A 157 4.78 21.60 -8.83
C ALA A 157 4.53 22.34 -7.50
N VAL A 158 3.82 21.70 -6.56
CA VAL A 158 3.58 22.25 -5.21
C VAL A 158 4.90 22.52 -4.49
N ILE A 159 5.81 21.55 -4.49
CA ILE A 159 7.16 21.67 -3.93
C ILE A 159 7.92 22.86 -4.53
N VAL A 160 7.94 22.98 -5.86
CA VAL A 160 8.67 24.06 -6.55
C VAL A 160 8.06 25.42 -6.22
N ILE A 161 6.73 25.53 -6.19
CA ILE A 161 6.07 26.79 -5.86
C ILE A 161 6.35 27.18 -4.41
N ASN A 162 6.20 26.26 -3.45
CA ASN A 162 6.50 26.51 -2.04
C ASN A 162 7.96 27.03 -1.87
N THR A 163 8.94 26.33 -2.43
CA THR A 163 10.36 26.74 -2.34
C THR A 163 10.62 28.12 -2.97
N THR A 164 9.95 28.47 -4.07
CA THR A 164 10.09 29.80 -4.71
C THR A 164 9.48 30.94 -3.89
N VAL A 165 8.36 30.68 -3.19
CA VAL A 165 7.73 31.64 -2.27
C VAL A 165 8.68 31.95 -1.13
N GLN A 166 9.30 30.93 -0.54
CA GLN A 166 10.26 31.09 0.55
C GLN A 166 11.58 31.76 0.17
N ALA A 167 11.97 31.62 -1.10
CA ALA A 167 13.10 32.35 -1.65
C ALA A 167 12.82 33.85 -1.82
N GLY A 168 11.57 34.31 -1.58
CA GLY A 168 11.15 35.69 -1.76
C GLY A 168 11.02 36.09 -3.23
N ILE A 169 10.88 35.11 -4.13
CA ILE A 169 10.79 35.36 -5.58
C ILE A 169 9.34 35.72 -5.96
N ASN A 170 8.34 35.18 -5.24
CA ASN A 170 6.92 35.43 -5.45
C ASN A 170 6.26 35.90 -4.14
N HIS A 171 5.74 37.12 -4.12
CA HIS A 171 5.06 37.74 -2.96
C HIS A 171 3.55 37.98 -3.19
N GLY A 172 2.95 37.29 -4.16
CA GLY A 172 1.53 37.47 -4.53
C GLY A 172 0.56 36.53 -3.82
N SER A 173 -0.64 36.36 -4.39
CA SER A 173 -1.76 35.48 -3.99
C SER A 173 -1.44 33.97 -3.98
N THR A 174 -0.20 33.59 -3.71
CA THR A 174 0.33 32.24 -3.88
C THR A 174 -0.19 31.28 -2.82
N GLY A 175 -0.64 31.76 -1.65
CA GLY A 175 -1.26 30.92 -0.63
C GLY A 175 -2.54 30.23 -1.11
N LEU A 176 -3.45 30.98 -1.75
CA LEU A 176 -4.66 30.41 -2.33
C LEU A 176 -4.34 29.42 -3.46
N LEU A 177 -3.35 29.75 -4.30
CA LEU A 177 -2.90 28.86 -5.36
C LEU A 177 -2.36 27.54 -4.79
N LEU A 178 -1.52 27.60 -3.76
CA LEU A 178 -0.97 26.40 -3.10
C LEU A 178 -2.08 25.55 -2.48
N ASN A 179 -3.04 26.16 -1.80
CA ASN A 179 -4.17 25.44 -1.22
C ASN A 179 -5.01 24.71 -2.29
N ASN A 180 -5.34 25.40 -3.38
CA ASN A 180 -6.08 24.82 -4.49
C ASN A 180 -5.29 23.69 -5.17
N MET A 181 -3.97 23.82 -5.27
CA MET A 181 -3.12 22.76 -5.82
C MET A 181 -3.04 21.56 -4.87
N ASN A 182 -2.94 21.75 -3.56
CA ASN A 182 -2.92 20.65 -2.59
C ASN A 182 -4.24 19.88 -2.60
N SER A 183 -5.36 20.60 -2.55
CA SER A 183 -6.69 20.03 -2.74
C SER A 183 -6.80 19.24 -4.04
N ALA A 184 -6.30 19.77 -5.15
CA ALA A 184 -6.30 19.07 -6.44
C ALA A 184 -5.46 17.77 -6.39
N VAL A 185 -4.30 17.76 -5.73
CA VAL A 185 -3.49 16.54 -5.50
C VAL A 185 -4.30 15.49 -4.76
N PHE A 186 -4.99 15.86 -3.67
CA PHE A 186 -5.83 14.93 -2.92
C PHE A 186 -7.00 14.37 -3.76
N PHE A 187 -7.67 15.20 -4.57
CA PHE A 187 -8.73 14.74 -5.46
C PHE A 187 -8.21 13.78 -6.55
N ILE A 188 -7.03 14.05 -7.10
CA ILE A 188 -6.39 13.18 -8.10
C ILE A 188 -6.04 11.84 -7.45
N SER A 189 -5.40 11.84 -6.28
CA SER A 189 -5.06 10.60 -5.54
C SER A 189 -6.31 9.81 -5.13
N LEU A 190 -7.39 10.50 -4.73
CA LEU A 190 -8.68 9.85 -4.50
C LEU A 190 -9.20 9.17 -5.77
N GLY A 191 -9.07 9.85 -6.92
CA GLY A 191 -9.34 9.28 -8.24
C GLY A 191 -8.48 8.05 -8.54
N THR A 192 -7.17 8.12 -8.29
CA THR A 192 -6.21 7.01 -8.46
C THR A 192 -6.64 5.81 -7.61
N THR A 193 -6.90 6.03 -6.32
CA THR A 193 -7.25 4.99 -5.34
C THR A 193 -8.59 4.35 -5.64
N SER A 194 -9.62 5.16 -5.93
CA SER A 194 -10.95 4.66 -6.26
C SER A 194 -10.94 3.86 -7.56
N MET A 195 -10.28 4.36 -8.60
CA MET A 195 -10.11 3.66 -9.88
C MET A 195 -9.37 2.34 -9.69
N ALA A 196 -8.22 2.34 -9.02
CA ALA A 196 -7.46 1.13 -8.75
C ALA A 196 -8.28 0.09 -7.96
N THR A 197 -9.06 0.54 -6.98
CA THR A 197 -9.93 -0.32 -6.17
C THR A 197 -11.07 -0.92 -7.00
N LEU A 198 -11.73 -0.12 -7.85
CA LEU A 198 -12.77 -0.61 -8.76
C LEU A 198 -12.22 -1.64 -9.76
N LEU A 199 -11.03 -1.41 -10.30
CA LEU A 199 -10.37 -2.35 -11.20
C LEU A 199 -10.05 -3.67 -10.50
N ILE A 200 -9.59 -3.64 -9.25
CA ILE A 200 -9.36 -4.84 -8.44
C ILE A 200 -10.68 -5.58 -8.23
N GLY A 201 -11.75 -4.88 -7.83
CA GLY A 201 -13.08 -5.47 -7.63
C GLY A 201 -13.66 -6.11 -8.90
N TYR A 202 -13.60 -5.40 -10.03
CA TYR A 202 -14.14 -5.85 -11.31
C TYR A 202 -13.48 -7.14 -11.82
N ARG A 203 -12.16 -7.29 -11.64
CA ARG A 203 -11.44 -8.51 -12.06
C ARG A 203 -11.85 -9.73 -11.24
N ILE A 204 -12.07 -9.54 -9.95
CA ILE A 204 -12.24 -10.66 -9.02
C ILE A 204 -13.72 -11.11 -8.97
N TYR A 205 -14.67 -10.22 -9.26
CA TYR A 205 -16.10 -10.55 -9.35
C TYR A 205 -16.44 -11.82 -10.18
N PRO A 206 -15.99 -11.94 -11.46
CA PRO A 206 -16.28 -13.13 -12.25
C PRO A 206 -15.58 -14.40 -11.75
N VAL A 207 -14.40 -14.29 -11.11
CA VAL A 207 -13.63 -15.43 -10.57
C VAL A 207 -14.36 -16.06 -9.38
N VAL A 208 -14.94 -15.22 -8.51
CA VAL A 208 -15.74 -15.62 -7.34
C VAL A 208 -17.01 -16.35 -7.76
N ASN A 209 -17.61 -15.98 -8.89
CA ASN A 209 -18.86 -16.60 -9.34
C ASN A 209 -18.66 -18.04 -9.84
N ASN A 210 -17.47 -18.39 -10.35
CA ASN A 210 -17.25 -19.66 -11.06
C ASN A 210 -16.65 -20.82 -10.22
N THR A 211 -16.26 -20.62 -8.94
CA THR A 211 -15.68 -21.69 -8.11
C THR A 211 -16.15 -21.65 -6.65
N SER A 212 -16.74 -22.74 -6.12
CA SER A 212 -17.43 -22.72 -4.81
C SER A 212 -16.51 -22.71 -3.57
N ARG A 213 -15.41 -23.47 -3.58
CA ARG A 213 -14.44 -23.57 -2.45
C ARG A 213 -13.41 -22.43 -2.41
N SER A 214 -13.21 -21.72 -3.53
CA SER A 214 -12.37 -20.52 -3.60
C SER A 214 -13.15 -19.24 -3.25
N ARG A 215 -14.48 -19.29 -3.37
CA ARG A 215 -15.42 -18.17 -3.20
C ARG A 215 -15.24 -17.42 -1.88
N THR A 216 -15.18 -18.13 -0.76
CA THR A 216 -15.06 -17.51 0.58
C THR A 216 -13.72 -16.81 0.75
N ARG A 217 -12.63 -17.43 0.28
CA ARG A 217 -11.26 -16.88 0.37
C ARG A 217 -11.10 -15.62 -0.47
N TYR A 218 -11.52 -15.67 -1.73
CA TYR A 218 -11.47 -14.49 -2.60
C TYR A 218 -12.39 -13.38 -2.12
N LYS A 219 -13.59 -13.71 -1.60
CA LYS A 219 -14.47 -12.71 -0.98
C LYS A 219 -13.80 -12.03 0.21
N GLN A 220 -13.19 -12.78 1.13
CA GLN A 220 -12.47 -12.22 2.27
C GLN A 220 -11.33 -11.28 1.83
N ILE A 221 -10.52 -11.70 0.86
CA ILE A 221 -9.43 -10.87 0.31
C ILE A 221 -9.98 -9.58 -0.31
N ILE A 222 -11.03 -9.66 -1.14
CA ILE A 222 -11.65 -8.48 -1.74
C ILE A 222 -12.19 -7.55 -0.66
N THR A 223 -12.94 -8.07 0.31
CA THR A 223 -13.53 -7.26 1.39
C THR A 223 -12.43 -6.51 2.14
N ILE A 224 -11.32 -7.17 2.47
CA ILE A 224 -10.19 -6.54 3.15
C ILE A 224 -9.59 -5.40 2.31
N ILE A 225 -9.41 -5.64 1.00
CA ILE A 225 -8.84 -4.66 0.09
C ILE A 225 -9.77 -3.45 -0.03
N VAL A 226 -11.06 -3.69 -0.28
CA VAL A 226 -12.07 -2.65 -0.46
C VAL A 226 -12.25 -1.85 0.84
N GLU A 227 -12.29 -2.50 2.01
CA GLU A 227 -12.43 -1.83 3.30
C GLU A 227 -11.23 -0.92 3.59
N SER A 228 -9.99 -1.40 3.35
CA SER A 228 -8.78 -0.61 3.59
C SER A 228 -8.65 0.55 2.61
N SER A 229 -8.97 0.32 1.32
CA SER A 229 -8.98 1.37 0.30
C SER A 229 -10.08 2.40 0.54
N ALA A 230 -11.26 1.97 0.99
CA ALA A 230 -12.38 2.88 1.28
C ALA A 230 -12.05 3.81 2.46
N LEU A 231 -11.41 3.29 3.52
CA LEU A 231 -10.92 4.12 4.62
C LEU A 231 -9.90 5.16 4.15
N TYR A 232 -8.95 4.75 3.29
CA TYR A 232 -7.96 5.67 2.73
C TYR A 232 -8.60 6.73 1.81
N SER A 233 -9.51 6.33 0.91
CA SER A 233 -10.26 7.28 0.07
C SER A 233 -11.12 8.25 0.87
N LEU A 234 -11.72 7.80 1.99
CA LEU A 234 -12.50 8.66 2.86
C LEU A 234 -11.62 9.72 3.52
N CYS A 235 -10.41 9.36 3.94
CA CYS A 235 -9.47 10.33 4.50
C CYS A 235 -8.92 11.29 3.46
N LEU A 236 -8.59 10.85 2.24
CA LEU A 236 -8.26 11.75 1.14
C LEU A 236 -9.39 12.74 0.84
N LEU A 237 -10.65 12.28 0.87
CA LEU A 237 -11.81 13.15 0.67
C LEU A 237 -11.94 14.18 1.80
N PHE A 238 -11.79 13.72 3.04
CA PHE A 238 -11.89 14.57 4.21
C PHE A 238 -10.79 15.63 4.24
N GLU A 239 -9.57 15.26 3.84
CA GLU A 239 -8.43 16.17 3.71
C GLU A 239 -8.66 17.23 2.63
N ALA A 240 -9.09 16.79 1.43
CA ALA A 240 -9.39 17.71 0.33
C ALA A 240 -10.47 18.72 0.73
N LEU A 241 -11.53 18.27 1.41
CA LEU A 241 -12.59 19.14 1.89
C LEU A 241 -12.10 20.09 3.00
N SER A 242 -11.32 19.60 3.95
CA SER A 242 -10.77 20.42 5.04
C SER A 242 -9.85 21.52 4.50
N THR A 243 -9.05 21.20 3.50
CA THR A 243 -8.15 22.14 2.79
C THR A 243 -8.95 23.22 2.06
N GLU A 244 -9.98 22.86 1.29
CA GLU A 244 -10.83 23.82 0.58
C GLU A 244 -11.63 24.72 1.53
N ILE A 245 -12.21 24.15 2.58
CA ILE A 245 -12.99 24.90 3.57
C ILE A 245 -12.07 25.90 4.30
N SER A 246 -10.84 25.51 4.62
CA SER A 246 -9.86 26.37 5.29
C SER A 246 -9.42 27.55 4.42
N ALA A 247 -9.38 27.40 3.10
CA ALA A 247 -9.09 28.53 2.20
C ALA A 247 -10.25 29.53 2.07
N LEU A 248 -11.48 29.12 2.37
CA LEU A 248 -12.67 29.97 2.26
C LEU A 248 -13.08 30.59 3.61
N GLY A 249 -12.65 30.02 4.73
CA GLY A 249 -13.04 30.43 6.08
C GLY A 249 -12.03 31.35 6.76
N ASP A 250 -12.49 32.10 7.75
CA ASP A 250 -11.60 32.80 8.69
C ASP A 250 -10.87 31.77 9.58
N ILE A 251 -9.60 32.05 9.89
CA ILE A 251 -8.73 31.21 10.74
C ILE A 251 -9.36 30.95 12.13
N ASP A 252 -10.21 31.85 12.60
CA ASP A 252 -10.91 31.79 13.90
C ASP A 252 -12.26 31.04 13.85
N SER A 253 -12.57 30.39 12.73
CA SER A 253 -13.78 29.58 12.59
C SER A 253 -13.50 28.15 13.06
N PRO A 254 -14.44 27.48 13.76
CA PRO A 254 -14.28 26.08 14.20
C PRO A 254 -14.01 25.09 13.05
N LEU A 255 -14.20 25.52 11.79
CA LEU A 255 -13.87 24.76 10.60
C LEU A 255 -12.35 24.73 10.32
N GLY A 256 -11.60 25.76 10.72
CA GLY A 256 -10.13 25.74 10.65
C GLY A 256 -9.49 24.79 11.65
N GLU A 257 -10.18 24.47 12.75
CA GLU A 257 -9.71 23.56 13.81
C GLU A 257 -9.63 22.14 13.25
N VAL A 258 -10.59 21.80 12.38
CA VAL A 258 -10.70 20.51 11.72
C VAL A 258 -9.47 20.19 10.88
N ASN A 259 -8.86 21.20 10.25
CA ASN A 259 -7.70 21.04 9.38
C ASN A 259 -6.51 20.43 10.16
N PHE A 260 -6.13 21.00 11.31
CA PHE A 260 -5.03 20.48 12.14
C PHE A 260 -5.19 18.99 12.51
N TYR A 261 -6.42 18.56 12.82
CA TYR A 261 -6.69 17.15 13.11
C TYR A 261 -6.75 16.29 11.85
N SER A 262 -7.27 16.83 10.75
CA SER A 262 -7.37 16.14 9.46
C SER A 262 -5.99 15.73 8.97
N ASP A 263 -5.04 16.68 8.92
CA ASP A 263 -3.66 16.46 8.52
C ASP A 263 -3.01 15.35 9.38
N SER A 264 -3.13 15.48 10.70
CA SER A 264 -2.57 14.50 11.66
C SER A 264 -3.10 13.08 11.44
N ILE A 265 -4.40 12.95 11.16
CA ILE A 265 -5.04 11.66 10.86
C ILE A 265 -4.58 11.14 9.50
N PHE A 266 -4.52 12.03 8.51
CA PHE A 266 -4.18 11.71 7.13
C PHE A 266 -2.77 11.12 7.01
N TYR A 267 -1.76 11.78 7.59
CA TYR A 267 -0.38 11.29 7.54
C TYR A 267 -0.28 9.85 8.03
N VAL A 268 -0.80 9.59 9.23
CA VAL A 268 -0.73 8.25 9.84
C VAL A 268 -1.56 7.25 9.04
N LEU A 269 -2.77 7.62 8.62
CA LEU A 269 -3.64 6.68 7.92
C LEU A 269 -3.13 6.32 6.52
N SER A 270 -2.47 7.26 5.84
CA SER A 270 -1.88 7.03 4.51
C SER A 270 -0.81 5.92 4.54
N GLY A 271 -0.04 5.80 5.63
CA GLY A 271 0.87 4.67 5.85
C GLY A 271 0.19 3.44 6.46
N LEU A 272 -0.74 3.64 7.39
CA LEU A 272 -1.39 2.59 8.14
C LEU A 272 -2.33 1.74 7.28
N ALA A 273 -3.13 2.35 6.39
CA ALA A 273 -4.10 1.63 5.58
C ALA A 273 -3.46 0.59 4.64
N PRO A 274 -2.40 0.92 3.86
CA PRO A 274 -1.68 -0.06 3.06
C PRO A 274 -1.00 -1.13 3.92
N THR A 275 -0.46 -0.76 5.09
CA THR A 275 0.19 -1.71 6.02
C THR A 275 -0.82 -2.69 6.62
N ALA A 276 -1.97 -2.22 7.09
CA ALA A 276 -3.06 -3.03 7.62
C ALA A 276 -3.62 -3.98 6.54
N MET A 277 -3.74 -3.50 5.29
CA MET A 277 -4.13 -4.30 4.13
C MET A 277 -3.11 -5.42 3.86
N VAL A 278 -1.80 -5.18 4.01
CA VAL A 278 -0.74 -6.19 3.89
C VAL A 278 -0.82 -7.20 5.03
N LEU A 279 -0.97 -6.73 6.28
CA LEU A 279 -1.10 -7.59 7.45
C LEU A 279 -2.27 -8.55 7.33
N ARG A 280 -3.47 -8.02 7.04
CA ARG A 280 -4.69 -8.83 6.89
C ARG A 280 -4.55 -9.85 5.76
N LEU A 281 -3.95 -9.46 4.62
CA LEU A 281 -3.66 -10.39 3.54
C LEU A 281 -2.68 -11.50 3.96
N ALA A 282 -1.66 -11.16 4.74
CA ALA A 282 -0.71 -12.14 5.27
C ALA A 282 -1.41 -13.11 6.25
N LEU A 283 -2.33 -12.63 7.08
CA LEU A 283 -3.09 -13.44 8.03
C LEU A 283 -4.06 -14.40 7.34
N VAL A 284 -4.82 -13.94 6.34
CA VAL A 284 -5.74 -14.81 5.56
C VAL A 284 -4.99 -15.93 4.85
N ASN A 285 -3.81 -15.64 4.31
CA ASN A 285 -2.96 -16.68 3.71
C ASN A 285 -2.40 -17.68 4.76
N ALA A 286 -2.30 -17.27 6.02
CA ALA A 286 -1.88 -18.15 7.11
C ALA A 286 -2.95 -19.18 7.44
N SER A 287 -4.18 -18.71 7.68
CA SER A 287 -5.29 -19.57 8.07
C SER A 287 -5.53 -20.63 7.00
N SER A 288 -5.42 -20.27 5.72
CA SER A 288 -5.56 -21.23 4.62
C SER A 288 -4.47 -22.30 4.59
N THR A 289 -3.24 -21.98 5.00
CA THR A 289 -2.15 -22.99 5.02
C THR A 289 -2.37 -24.01 6.14
N ILE A 290 -2.93 -23.58 7.27
CA ILE A 290 -3.28 -24.45 8.39
C ILE A 290 -4.46 -25.36 8.00
N ASP A 291 -5.48 -24.82 7.32
CA ASP A 291 -6.61 -25.62 6.85
C ASP A 291 -6.18 -26.68 5.82
N ASP A 292 -5.37 -26.31 4.82
CA ASP A 292 -4.91 -27.23 3.77
C ASP A 292 -4.00 -28.35 4.35
N SER A 293 -3.13 -28.04 5.32
CA SER A 293 -2.28 -29.04 5.99
C SER A 293 -3.08 -29.99 6.90
N THR A 294 -4.11 -29.48 7.58
CA THR A 294 -5.02 -30.30 8.40
C THR A 294 -5.85 -31.25 7.52
N MET A 295 -6.34 -30.79 6.36
CA MET A 295 -7.07 -31.66 5.42
C MET A 295 -6.18 -32.71 4.76
N ALA A 296 -4.92 -32.38 4.45
CA ALA A 296 -3.97 -33.35 3.90
C ALA A 296 -3.64 -34.46 4.92
N HIS A 297 -3.44 -34.10 6.19
CA HIS A 297 -3.17 -35.08 7.26
C HIS A 297 -4.38 -35.97 7.56
N VAL A 298 -5.61 -35.44 7.49
CA VAL A 298 -6.84 -36.25 7.69
C VAL A 298 -7.12 -37.18 6.52
N SER A 299 -6.78 -36.78 5.29
CA SER A 299 -6.95 -37.64 4.10
C SER A 299 -5.94 -38.81 4.05
N ASP A 300 -4.79 -38.67 4.72
CA ASP A 300 -3.76 -39.71 4.81
C ASP A 300 -4.03 -40.72 5.94
N MET A 301 -5.00 -40.44 6.82
CA MET A 301 -5.43 -41.33 7.91
C MET A 301 -6.64 -42.21 7.56
N ASP A 302 -7.20 -42.08 6.37
CA ASP A 302 -8.32 -42.90 5.90
C ASP A 302 -7.91 -43.65 4.64
N PHE A 303 -7.18 -44.77 4.79
CA PHE A 303 -7.20 -45.98 3.94
C PHE A 303 -6.09 -46.94 4.40
N GLY A 304 -6.41 -47.74 5.42
CA GLY A 304 -5.50 -48.75 5.94
C GLY A 304 -6.15 -49.86 6.75
N GLU A 305 -7.44 -50.16 6.55
CA GLU A 305 -8.03 -51.34 7.18
C GLU A 305 -9.16 -51.97 6.35
N ALA A 306 -8.75 -52.73 5.33
CA ALA A 306 -9.54 -53.82 4.78
C ALA A 306 -8.62 -54.85 4.11
N GLN A 307 -7.86 -55.60 4.92
CA GLN A 307 -7.18 -56.81 4.45
C GLN A 307 -7.55 -58.03 5.31
N GLN A 308 -8.47 -58.83 4.76
CA GLN A 308 -8.32 -60.27 4.51
C GLN A 308 -8.48 -61.29 5.66
N GLY A 309 -9.45 -62.20 5.47
CA GLY A 309 -9.31 -63.60 5.88
C GLY A 309 -10.58 -64.37 6.22
N ARG A 310 -11.19 -65.08 5.24
CA ARG A 310 -11.75 -66.44 5.49
C ARG A 310 -11.94 -67.23 4.19
N ALA A 311 -11.26 -68.38 4.11
CA ALA A 311 -11.38 -69.39 3.07
C ALA A 311 -12.56 -70.35 3.35
N ALA A 312 -13.20 -70.89 2.30
CA ALA A 312 -13.35 -72.34 2.03
C ALA A 312 -14.46 -72.69 1.00
N ASN A 313 -14.09 -73.59 0.06
CA ASN A 313 -14.85 -74.67 -0.60
C ASN A 313 -15.71 -74.47 -1.87
N GLY A 314 -15.45 -75.36 -2.85
CA GLY A 314 -16.40 -75.90 -3.85
C GLY A 314 -16.01 -75.66 -5.32
N SER A 315 -15.14 -76.47 -5.94
CA SER A 315 -15.45 -77.63 -6.83
C SER A 315 -16.23 -77.30 -8.12
N GLY A 316 -15.64 -77.59 -9.29
CA GLY A 316 -16.39 -77.76 -10.56
C GLY A 316 -15.60 -77.48 -11.85
N ASP A 317 -14.99 -78.52 -12.41
CA ASP A 317 -14.86 -78.89 -13.84
C ASP A 317 -14.39 -77.91 -14.94
N THR A 318 -13.33 -78.33 -15.64
CA THR A 318 -12.98 -78.04 -17.05
C THR A 318 -13.74 -79.00 -18.00
N PRO A 319 -13.65 -78.99 -19.36
CA PRO A 319 -12.68 -78.31 -20.26
C PRO A 319 -13.23 -77.79 -21.63
N ASN A 320 -12.27 -77.31 -22.46
CA ASN A 320 -12.23 -77.17 -23.93
C ASN A 320 -12.93 -75.98 -24.60
N GLN A 321 -12.18 -75.18 -25.38
CA GLN A 321 -12.03 -75.42 -26.83
C GLN A 321 -10.99 -74.48 -27.49
N GLU A 322 -10.13 -75.07 -28.32
CA GLU A 322 -9.15 -74.44 -29.22
C GLU A 322 -9.80 -73.51 -30.27
N ARG A 323 -9.03 -72.55 -30.83
CA ARG A 323 -8.47 -72.62 -32.23
C ARG A 323 -8.12 -71.24 -32.84
N LYS A 324 -6.81 -71.09 -33.14
CA LYS A 324 -6.10 -70.49 -34.30
C LYS A 324 -6.69 -69.31 -35.13
N SER A 325 -5.86 -68.29 -35.37
CA SER A 325 -5.22 -67.95 -36.70
C SER A 325 -4.43 -66.63 -36.57
N SER A 326 -3.10 -66.60 -36.63
CA SER A 326 -2.20 -66.57 -37.81
C SER A 326 -2.31 -65.33 -38.74
N ALA A 327 -1.25 -64.51 -38.64
CA ALA A 327 -0.50 -63.81 -39.70
C ALA A 327 -1.18 -62.77 -40.62
N ARG A 328 -0.64 -61.55 -40.63
CA ARG A 328 -0.37 -60.79 -41.86
C ARG A 328 0.87 -59.89 -41.70
N VAL A 329 1.78 -60.05 -42.66
CA VAL A 329 2.99 -59.28 -42.92
C VAL A 329 2.66 -58.21 -43.97
N GLU A 330 3.17 -56.99 -43.78
CA GLU A 330 3.54 -55.95 -44.78
C GLU A 330 4.07 -54.77 -43.94
N GLY A 331 5.30 -54.28 -44.03
CA GLY A 331 6.08 -53.97 -45.23
C GLY A 331 5.92 -52.47 -45.51
N GLY A 332 6.88 -51.63 -45.10
CA GLY A 332 6.78 -50.18 -45.26
C GLY A 332 7.96 -49.41 -44.67
N GLU A 333 9.07 -49.47 -45.39
CA GLU A 333 10.31 -48.68 -45.26
C GLU A 333 10.08 -47.24 -45.75
N ASN A 334 10.65 -46.24 -45.06
CA ASN A 334 11.18 -44.99 -45.65
C ASN A 334 11.78 -44.07 -44.56
N ASP A 335 13.11 -44.05 -44.53
CA ASP A 335 14.01 -42.89 -44.51
C ASP A 335 13.51 -41.54 -43.96
N HIS A 336 14.19 -41.04 -42.92
CA HIS A 336 15.13 -39.91 -43.10
C HIS A 336 16.04 -39.71 -41.88
N VAL A 337 17.33 -39.71 -42.18
CA VAL A 337 18.49 -39.56 -41.32
C VAL A 337 18.96 -38.10 -41.29
N LEU A 338 19.81 -37.78 -40.31
CA LEU A 338 20.85 -36.73 -40.23
C LEU A 338 20.42 -35.41 -39.52
N VAL A 339 20.83 -35.16 -38.26
CA VAL A 339 22.17 -34.72 -37.76
C VAL A 339 22.43 -33.24 -38.04
N THR A 340 22.62 -32.43 -36.98
CA THR A 340 23.85 -31.62 -36.79
C THR A 340 23.97 -31.08 -35.35
N GLU A 341 25.06 -31.49 -34.67
CA GLU A 341 25.99 -30.74 -33.78
C GLU A 341 25.46 -29.79 -32.68
N LYS A 342 25.83 -29.80 -31.39
CA LYS A 342 26.99 -30.25 -30.58
C LYS A 342 28.38 -29.78 -31.08
N ILE A 343 29.09 -29.06 -30.18
CA ILE A 343 30.49 -28.57 -30.19
C ILE A 343 30.52 -27.04 -30.43
N LEU A 344 30.86 -26.21 -29.43
CA LEU A 344 32.22 -26.01 -28.93
C LEU A 344 32.27 -25.75 -27.42
N GLY A 345 32.98 -26.63 -26.71
CA GLY A 345 33.71 -26.27 -25.50
C GLY A 345 35.18 -26.00 -25.83
N GLN A 346 35.89 -25.44 -24.85
CA GLN A 346 37.35 -25.29 -24.75
C GLN A 346 38.01 -24.24 -25.67
N ARG A 347 38.58 -23.20 -25.06
CA ARG A 347 40.02 -23.12 -24.71
C ARG A 347 40.48 -21.65 -24.69
N ARG A 348 40.79 -21.09 -23.50
CA ARG A 348 42.01 -20.27 -23.29
C ARG A 348 42.23 -19.95 -21.81
N GLY A 349 43.26 -20.57 -21.24
CA GLY A 349 44.09 -19.94 -20.21
C GLY A 349 45.41 -19.49 -20.85
N GLU A 350 46.18 -18.72 -20.07
CA GLU A 350 47.51 -18.12 -20.36
C GLU A 350 47.39 -16.89 -21.31
N ASP A 351 47.67 -15.66 -20.87
CA ASP A 351 48.83 -15.13 -20.12
C ASP A 351 48.48 -14.13 -18.99
#